data_AF-A0A9R1HQ87-F1
#
_entry.id   AF-A0A9R1HQ87-F1
#
_cell.length_a   1.000
_cell.length_b   1.000
_cell.length_c   1.000
_cell.angle_alpha   90.00
_cell.angle_beta   90.00
_cell.angle_gamma   90.00
#
_symmetry.space_group_name_H-M   'P 1'
#
loop_
_entity.id
_entity.type
_entity.pdbx_description
1 polymer ?
#
loop_
_entity_poly.entity_id
_entity_poly.type
_entity_poly.pdbx_seq_one_letter_code
_entity_poly.pdbx_strand_id
1 'polypeptide(L)'
;MLTGRPAEEMPASMGDLLPELLQLHERVQQVMKGVAQALWPSISLPESLGELAERLQGARRHFRLWKISACRQGAREAWAMVKTRYTKADPNHMAEVRPVRPDGKEIPVSLVYDQVELAAKYSQKDCKLDSLLDGIEEEYNQSS
;
A
#
# COMPACT_ATOMS: atom_id res chain seq x y z
N MET A 1 -28.55 65.89 -12.28
CA MET A 1 -28.62 64.59 -12.96
C MET A 1 -27.22 63.99 -13.03
N LEU A 2 -26.81 63.23 -12.01
CA LEU A 2 -25.69 62.29 -12.07
C LEU A 2 -26.10 61.11 -11.18
N THR A 3 -26.76 60.14 -11.79
CA THR A 3 -27.16 58.87 -11.18
C THR A 3 -25.92 58.01 -10.96
N GLY A 4 -25.55 57.80 -9.69
CA GLY A 4 -24.57 56.79 -9.32
C GLY A 4 -25.10 55.39 -9.64
N ARG A 5 -24.30 54.57 -10.32
CA ARG A 5 -24.55 53.13 -10.44
C ARG A 5 -24.60 52.52 -9.03
N PRO A 6 -25.57 51.64 -8.70
CA PRO A 6 -25.42 50.80 -7.53
C PRO A 6 -24.27 49.83 -7.79
N ALA A 7 -23.36 49.71 -6.81
CA ALA A 7 -22.40 48.63 -6.78
C ALA A 7 -23.20 47.32 -6.84
N GLU A 8 -22.86 46.47 -7.80
CA GLU A 8 -23.39 45.11 -7.91
C GLU A 8 -22.98 44.37 -6.64
N GLU A 9 -23.88 44.33 -5.65
CA GLU A 9 -23.70 43.54 -4.44
C GLU A 9 -23.55 42.09 -4.89
N MET A 10 -22.32 41.55 -4.73
CA MET A 10 -22.07 40.13 -4.89
C MET A 10 -23.10 39.37 -4.06
N PRO A 11 -23.78 38.35 -4.63
CA PRO A 11 -24.83 37.64 -3.92
C PRO A 11 -24.24 37.07 -2.62
N ALA A 12 -24.86 37.39 -1.50
CA ALA A 12 -24.44 36.99 -0.14
C ALA A 12 -24.10 35.48 -0.04
N SER A 13 -24.72 34.66 -0.89
CA SER A 13 -24.45 33.23 -1.06
C SER A 13 -23.01 32.85 -1.45
N MET A 14 -22.23 33.74 -2.07
CA MET A 14 -20.84 33.45 -2.47
C MET A 14 -19.85 33.68 -1.34
N GLY A 15 -20.19 34.59 -0.42
CA GLY A 15 -19.40 34.92 0.77
C GLY A 15 -19.36 33.77 1.78
N ASP A 16 -20.45 33.02 1.89
CA ASP A 16 -20.54 31.83 2.76
C ASP A 16 -19.88 30.58 2.13
N LEU A 17 -19.74 30.55 0.81
CA LEU A 17 -19.13 29.43 0.08
C LEU A 17 -17.60 29.38 0.21
N LEU A 18 -16.95 30.54 0.29
CA LEU A 18 -15.49 30.67 0.30
C LEU A 18 -14.85 30.10 1.59
N PRO A 19 -15.38 30.38 2.81
CA PRO A 19 -14.89 29.79 4.05
C PRO A 19 -15.06 28.26 4.09
N GLU A 20 -16.19 27.75 3.58
CA GLU A 20 -16.45 26.30 3.50
C GLU A 20 -15.44 25.61 2.56
N LEU A 21 -15.16 26.23 1.41
CA LEU A 21 -14.20 25.71 0.45
C LEU A 21 -12.77 25.69 1.01
N LEU A 22 -12.39 26.73 1.76
CA LEU A 22 -11.09 26.80 2.45
C LEU A 22 -10.95 25.70 3.52
N GLN A 23 -11.98 25.50 4.35
CA GLN A 23 -11.96 24.42 5.34
C GLN A 23 -11.88 23.04 4.69
N LEU A 24 -12.62 22.82 3.59
CA LEU A 24 -12.56 21.57 2.85
C LEU A 24 -11.16 21.35 2.28
N HIS A 25 -10.55 22.38 1.70
CA HIS A 25 -9.19 22.33 1.16
C HIS A 25 -8.17 21.92 2.24
N GLU A 26 -8.20 22.55 3.42
CA GLU A 26 -7.30 22.22 4.53
C GLU A 26 -7.48 20.78 5.01
N ARG A 27 -8.73 20.32 5.17
CA ARG A 27 -9.02 18.93 5.57
C ARG A 27 -8.50 17.93 4.54
N VAL A 28 -8.75 18.19 3.26
CA VAL A 28 -8.25 17.34 2.17
C VAL A 28 -6.73 17.31 2.21
N GLN A 29 -6.06 18.47 2.30
CA GLN A 29 -4.60 18.53 2.37
C GLN A 29 -4.03 17.73 3.54
N GLN A 30 -4.66 17.79 4.72
CA GLN A 30 -4.20 17.05 5.90
C GLN A 30 -4.35 15.53 5.73
N VAL A 31 -5.50 15.05 5.26
CA VAL A 31 -5.73 13.62 4.98
C VAL A 31 -4.73 13.12 3.94
N MET A 32 -4.53 13.92 2.90
CA MET A 32 -3.64 13.63 1.79
C MET A 32 -2.17 13.52 2.21
N LYS A 33 -1.71 14.39 3.11
CA LYS A 33 -0.39 14.29 3.73
C LYS A 33 -0.22 12.98 4.50
N GLY A 34 -1.24 12.56 5.26
CA GLY A 34 -1.24 11.29 5.97
C GLY A 34 -1.14 10.07 5.02
N VAL A 35 -1.88 10.09 3.91
CA VAL A 35 -1.79 9.05 2.87
C VAL A 35 -0.40 9.03 2.23
N ALA A 36 0.15 10.21 1.89
CA ALA A 36 1.47 10.31 1.29
C ALA A 36 2.57 9.76 2.21
N GLN A 37 2.52 10.08 3.51
CA GLN A 37 3.48 9.58 4.50
C GLN A 37 3.40 8.06 4.69
N ALA A 38 2.20 7.49 4.63
CA ALA A 38 2.01 6.04 4.73
C ALA A 38 2.53 5.29 3.49
N LEU A 39 2.44 5.90 2.31
CA LEU A 39 2.86 5.29 1.04
C LEU A 39 4.31 5.57 0.67
N TRP A 40 4.86 6.71 1.11
CA TRP A 40 6.22 7.18 0.82
C TRP A 40 6.86 7.81 2.07
N PRO A 41 7.24 6.99 3.07
CA PRO A 41 7.77 7.50 4.34
C PRO A 41 9.10 8.26 4.19
N SER A 42 9.85 8.03 3.11
CA SER A 42 11.16 8.61 2.83
C SER A 42 11.17 9.78 1.86
N ILE A 43 10.01 10.17 1.32
CA ILE A 43 9.92 11.29 0.37
C ILE A 43 9.34 12.49 1.10
N SER A 44 9.88 13.69 0.84
CA SER A 44 9.37 14.95 1.39
C SER A 44 7.86 15.04 1.20
N LEU A 45 7.13 15.55 2.19
CA LEU A 45 5.67 15.70 2.09
C LEU A 45 5.31 16.58 0.89
N PRO A 46 4.32 16.21 0.06
CA PRO A 46 3.92 17.05 -1.05
C PRO A 46 3.39 18.40 -0.52
N GLU A 47 3.89 19.49 -1.11
CA GLU A 47 3.52 20.84 -0.69
C GLU A 47 2.14 21.24 -1.25
N SER A 48 1.75 20.62 -2.36
CA SER A 48 0.50 20.90 -3.07
C SER A 48 -0.28 19.64 -3.46
N LEU A 49 -1.59 19.81 -3.72
CA LEU A 49 -2.44 18.75 -4.26
C LEU A 49 -2.00 18.30 -5.66
N GLY A 50 -1.42 19.20 -6.47
CA GLY A 50 -0.89 18.87 -7.80
C GLY A 50 0.31 17.93 -7.72
N GLU A 51 1.26 18.22 -6.83
CA GLU A 51 2.43 17.36 -6.59
C GLU A 51 2.01 15.97 -6.09
N LEU A 52 0.98 15.91 -5.25
CA LEU A 52 0.42 14.65 -4.79
C LEU A 52 -0.30 13.88 -5.90
N ALA A 53 -1.03 14.56 -6.80
CA ALA A 53 -1.68 13.91 -7.93
C ALA A 53 -0.65 13.23 -8.84
N GLU A 54 0.48 13.89 -9.10
CA GLU A 54 1.61 13.30 -9.84
C GLU A 54 2.20 12.09 -9.12
N ARG A 55 2.38 12.16 -7.79
CA ARG A 55 2.85 11.00 -6.99
C ARG A 55 1.85 9.85 -7.00
N LEU A 56 0.55 10.13 -6.96
CA LEU A 56 -0.51 9.14 -7.03
C LEU A 56 -0.58 8.44 -8.39
N GLN A 57 -0.21 9.11 -9.49
CA GLN A 57 -0.03 8.44 -10.78
C GLN A 57 1.05 7.34 -10.69
N GLY A 58 2.11 7.57 -9.91
CA GLY A 58 3.18 6.60 -9.62
C GLY A 58 2.84 5.57 -8.53
N ALA A 59 1.81 5.79 -7.72
CA ALA A 59 1.47 4.94 -6.58
C ALA A 59 1.12 3.51 -6.99
N ARG A 60 0.46 3.33 -8.14
CA ARG A 60 0.07 2.00 -8.64
C ARG A 60 1.26 1.05 -8.75
N ARG A 61 2.43 1.58 -9.18
CA ARG A 61 3.66 0.79 -9.26
C ARG A 61 4.16 0.39 -7.87
N HIS A 62 4.16 1.32 -6.92
CA HIS A 62 4.59 1.09 -5.54
C HIS A 62 3.69 0.08 -4.82
N PHE A 63 2.36 0.21 -4.95
CA PHE A 63 1.42 -0.77 -4.42
C PHE A 63 1.64 -2.17 -5.00
N ARG A 64 1.97 -2.27 -6.29
CA ARG A 64 2.26 -3.57 -6.92
C ARG A 64 3.54 -4.19 -6.35
N LEU A 65 4.59 -3.39 -6.15
CA LEU A 65 5.84 -3.85 -5.54
C LEU A 65 5.62 -4.30 -4.10
N TRP A 66 4.89 -3.52 -3.30
CA TRP A 66 4.54 -3.87 -1.93
C TRP A 66 3.72 -5.17 -1.86
N LYS A 67 2.72 -5.36 -2.72
CA LYS A 67 1.97 -6.63 -2.78
C LYS A 67 2.89 -7.82 -3.09
N ILE A 68 3.77 -7.69 -4.08
CA ILE A 68 4.69 -8.77 -4.46
C ILE A 68 5.62 -9.12 -3.30
N SER A 69 6.14 -8.11 -2.64
CA SER A 69 7.17 -8.29 -1.63
C SER A 69 6.54 -8.87 -0.33
N ALA A 70 5.36 -8.41 0.08
CA ALA A 70 4.60 -9.00 1.19
C ALA A 70 4.23 -10.48 0.91
N CYS A 71 3.85 -10.80 -0.34
CA CYS A 71 3.62 -12.19 -0.74
C CYS A 71 4.90 -13.05 -0.63
N ARG A 72 6.06 -12.51 -1.02
CA ARG A 72 7.35 -13.22 -0.93
C ARG A 72 7.75 -13.48 0.52
N GLN A 73 7.60 -12.49 1.40
CA GLN A 73 7.94 -12.64 2.81
C GLN A 73 7.03 -13.66 3.50
N GLY A 74 5.71 -13.58 3.28
CA GLY A 74 4.78 -14.60 3.80
C GLY A 74 5.09 -16.01 3.26
N ALA A 75 5.44 -16.14 1.98
CA ALA A 75 5.88 -17.41 1.41
C ALA A 75 7.18 -17.91 2.04
N ARG A 76 8.16 -17.03 2.29
CA ARG A 76 9.44 -17.37 2.93
C ARG A 76 9.23 -17.98 4.33
N GLU A 77 8.39 -17.37 5.15
CA GLU A 77 8.08 -17.87 6.50
C GLU A 77 7.35 -19.23 6.43
N ALA A 78 6.35 -19.36 5.56
CA ALA A 78 5.66 -20.63 5.34
C ALA A 78 6.63 -21.75 4.90
N TRP A 79 7.52 -21.47 3.95
CA TRP A 79 8.53 -22.42 3.49
C TRP A 79 9.54 -22.77 4.58
N ALA A 80 9.94 -21.81 5.42
CA ALA A 80 10.80 -22.09 6.57
C ALA A 80 10.11 -23.05 7.55
N MET A 81 8.83 -22.83 7.87
CA MET A 81 8.05 -23.75 8.70
C MET A 81 7.97 -25.15 8.07
N VAL A 82 7.68 -25.25 6.77
CA VAL A 82 7.67 -26.54 6.06
C VAL A 82 9.04 -27.23 6.15
N LYS A 83 10.13 -26.51 5.88
CA LYS A 83 11.49 -27.07 5.89
C LYS A 83 11.91 -27.55 7.28
N THR A 84 11.49 -26.88 8.35
CA THR A 84 11.78 -27.33 9.73
C THR A 84 11.10 -28.65 10.09
N ARG A 85 9.94 -28.94 9.50
CA ARG A 85 9.19 -30.20 9.72
C ARG A 85 9.56 -31.29 8.72
N TYR A 86 9.88 -30.90 7.48
CA TYR A 86 10.22 -31.78 6.38
C TYR A 86 11.64 -31.50 5.90
N THR A 87 12.63 -31.89 6.70
CA THR A 87 14.04 -31.50 6.49
C THR A 87 14.62 -31.99 5.16
N LYS A 88 14.10 -33.10 4.62
CA LYS A 88 14.51 -33.66 3.32
C LYS A 88 13.78 -33.06 2.11
N ALA A 89 12.73 -32.27 2.33
CA ALA A 89 12.00 -31.64 1.23
C ALA A 89 12.86 -30.59 0.53
N ASP A 90 12.79 -30.52 -0.80
CA ASP A 90 13.39 -29.44 -1.61
C ASP A 90 12.28 -28.42 -1.97
N PRO A 91 12.27 -27.22 -1.33
CA PRO A 91 11.26 -26.20 -1.59
C PRO A 91 11.22 -25.73 -3.04
N ASN A 92 12.37 -25.73 -3.75
CA ASN A 92 12.43 -25.27 -5.13
C ASN A 92 11.71 -26.27 -6.04
N HIS A 93 12.04 -27.55 -5.90
CA HIS A 93 11.35 -28.62 -6.62
C HIS A 93 9.85 -28.65 -6.32
N MET A 94 9.45 -28.47 -5.05
CA MET A 94 8.03 -28.43 -4.67
C MET A 94 7.29 -27.19 -5.20
N ALA A 95 7.97 -26.07 -5.41
CA ALA A 95 7.37 -24.87 -6.00
C ALA A 95 7.17 -25.02 -7.52
N GLU A 96 8.06 -25.77 -8.19
CA GLU A 96 8.00 -26.03 -9.63
C GLU A 96 7.03 -27.17 -9.99
N VAL A 97 6.94 -28.19 -9.14
CA VAL A 97 6.15 -29.39 -9.40
C VAL A 97 4.84 -29.35 -8.61
N ARG A 98 3.72 -29.37 -9.33
CA ARG A 98 2.39 -29.47 -8.71
C ARG A 98 2.26 -30.81 -7.97
N PRO A 99 1.58 -30.85 -6.81
CA PRO A 99 1.28 -32.12 -6.16
C PRO A 99 0.37 -32.95 -7.08
N VAL A 100 0.75 -34.21 -7.31
CA VAL A 100 0.05 -35.15 -8.19
C VAL A 100 -0.54 -36.29 -7.38
N ARG A 101 -1.76 -36.70 -7.71
CA ARG A 101 -2.39 -37.90 -7.14
C ARG A 101 -1.73 -39.19 -7.65
N PRO A 102 -2.01 -40.34 -7.01
CA PRO A 102 -1.58 -41.64 -7.53
C PRO A 102 -2.07 -41.95 -8.95
N ASP A 103 -3.18 -41.32 -9.40
CA ASP A 103 -3.73 -41.46 -10.75
C ASP A 103 -3.08 -40.53 -11.79
N GLY A 104 -2.03 -39.79 -11.42
CA GLY A 104 -1.31 -38.87 -12.31
C GLY A 104 -1.98 -37.51 -12.49
N LYS A 105 -3.11 -37.23 -11.84
CA LYS A 105 -3.79 -35.92 -11.95
C LYS A 105 -3.25 -34.92 -10.94
N GLU A 106 -3.06 -33.68 -11.39
CA GLU A 106 -2.69 -32.57 -10.50
C GLU A 106 -3.78 -32.33 -9.44
N ILE A 107 -3.32 -32.04 -8.22
CA ILE A 107 -4.18 -31.62 -7.11
C ILE A 107 -4.19 -30.08 -7.09
N PRO A 108 -5.35 -29.43 -7.29
CA PRO A 108 -5.44 -27.99 -7.14
C PRO A 108 -5.13 -27.59 -5.70
N VAL A 109 -4.11 -26.77 -5.51
CA VAL A 109 -3.73 -26.23 -4.19
C VAL A 109 -4.82 -25.35 -3.58
N SER A 110 -5.74 -24.81 -4.39
CA SER A 110 -6.90 -24.06 -3.89
C SER A 110 -7.81 -24.88 -2.99
N LEU A 111 -7.82 -26.21 -3.10
CA LEU A 111 -8.63 -27.10 -2.25
C LEU A 111 -8.23 -27.06 -0.77
N VAL A 112 -7.03 -26.57 -0.46
CA VAL A 112 -6.50 -26.53 0.91
C VAL A 112 -6.32 -25.10 1.44
N TYR A 113 -6.76 -24.08 0.70
CA TYR A 113 -6.60 -22.68 1.12
C TYR A 113 -7.33 -22.39 2.44
N ASP A 114 -8.56 -22.87 2.60
CA ASP A 114 -9.34 -22.67 3.82
C ASP A 114 -8.66 -23.31 5.04
N GLN A 115 -7.93 -24.41 4.84
CA GLN A 115 -7.21 -25.12 5.91
C GLN A 115 -5.98 -24.33 6.41
N VAL A 116 -5.41 -23.48 5.55
CA VAL A 116 -4.21 -22.69 5.88
C VAL A 116 -4.51 -21.22 6.15
N GLU A 117 -5.76 -20.76 5.95
CA GLU A 117 -6.13 -19.35 6.09
C GLU A 117 -5.83 -18.81 7.48
N LEU A 118 -6.17 -19.56 8.53
CA LEU A 118 -5.91 -19.14 9.92
C LEU A 118 -4.40 -19.06 10.22
N ALA A 119 -3.62 -20.03 9.72
CA ALA A 119 -2.17 -20.03 9.88
C ALA A 119 -1.51 -18.86 9.12
N ALA A 120 -2.03 -18.53 7.93
CA ALA A 120 -1.61 -17.37 7.17
C ALA A 120 -1.86 -16.05 7.94
N LYS A 121 -3.00 -15.92 8.63
CA LYS A 121 -3.30 -14.75 9.50
C LYS A 121 -2.34 -14.64 10.68
N TYR A 122 -1.89 -15.75 11.25
CA TYR A 122 -0.86 -15.70 12.31
C TYR A 122 0.50 -15.29 11.74
N SER A 123 0.90 -15.87 10.61
CA SER A 123 2.17 -15.54 9.93
C SER A 123 2.20 -14.07 9.48
N GLN A 124 1.06 -13.49 9.09
CA GLN A 124 0.94 -12.06 8.79
C GLN A 124 1.39 -11.18 9.96
N LYS A 125 1.13 -11.57 11.21
CA LYS A 125 1.54 -10.77 12.39
C LYS A 125 3.05 -10.79 12.59
N ASP A 126 3.71 -11.87 12.18
CA ASP A 126 5.15 -12.07 12.31
C ASP A 126 5.94 -11.48 11.14
N CYS A 127 5.25 -11.28 10.00
CA CYS A 127 5.72 -10.48 8.87
C CYS A 127 5.84 -9.01 9.28
N LYS A 128 6.92 -8.70 10.02
CA LYS A 128 7.41 -7.34 10.21
C LYS A 128 7.75 -6.81 8.83
N LEU A 129 6.84 -6.00 8.27
CA LEU A 129 7.09 -5.04 7.20
C LEU A 129 8.19 -5.48 6.23
N ASP A 130 7.79 -6.31 5.29
CA ASP A 130 8.36 -6.42 3.95
C ASP A 130 9.57 -5.50 3.62
N SER A 131 10.76 -6.11 3.49
CA SER A 131 12.09 -5.52 3.22
C SER A 131 12.22 -4.55 2.04
N LEU A 132 11.13 -4.26 1.32
CA LEU A 132 11.07 -3.09 0.43
C LEU A 132 11.35 -1.78 1.21
N LEU A 133 11.11 -1.80 2.53
CA LEU A 133 11.44 -0.71 3.45
C LEU A 133 12.89 -0.76 3.97
N ASP A 134 13.58 -1.90 3.94
CA ASP A 134 14.98 -1.98 4.39
C ASP A 134 15.89 -1.16 3.46
N GLY A 135 15.62 -1.17 2.15
CA GLY A 135 16.31 -0.30 1.18
C GLY A 135 15.99 1.19 1.34
N ILE A 136 14.90 1.53 2.05
CA ILE A 136 14.55 2.91 2.40
C ILE A 136 15.25 3.34 3.71
N GLU A 137 15.49 2.40 4.64
CA GLU A 137 16.27 2.65 5.86
C GLU A 137 17.79 2.78 5.58
N GLU A 138 18.32 2.12 4.55
CA GLU A 138 19.73 2.27 4.14
C GLU A 138 20.05 3.69 3.63
N GLU A 139 19.11 4.39 2.99
CA GLU A 139 19.25 5.82 2.63
C GLU A 139 19.24 6.75 3.86
N TYR A 140 18.57 6.33 4.94
CA TYR A 140 18.46 7.09 6.19
C TYR A 140 19.75 7.02 7.03
N ASN A 141 20.40 5.85 7.10
CA ASN A 141 21.60 5.65 7.93
C ASN A 141 22.90 6.17 7.29
N GLN A 142 22.90 6.54 6.01
CA GLN A 142 24.02 7.20 5.34
C GLN A 142 23.91 8.73 5.35
N SER A 143 22.81 9.27 5.88
CA SER A 143 22.48 10.70 5.87
C SER A 143 22.38 11.32 7.27
N SER A 144 22.80 10.61 8.33
CA SER A 144 22.99 11.15 9.69
C SER A 144 24.46 11.30 10.05
#